data_AF-A0A6J1N982-F1
#
_entry.id   AF-A0A6J1N982-F1
#
_cell.length_a   1.000
_cell.length_b   1.000
_cell.length_c   1.000
_cell.angle_alpha   90.00
_cell.angle_beta   90.00
_cell.angle_gamma   90.00
#
_symmetry.space_group_name_H-M   'P 1'
#
loop_
_entity.id
_entity.type
_entity.pdbx_description
1 polymer ?
#
loop_
_entity_poly.entity_id
_entity_poly.type
_entity_poly.pdbx_seq_one_letter_code
_entity_poly.pdbx_strand_id
1 'polypeptide(L)'
;MAPPKKIVKRQQEIMIDFLEQNIEMAKGIPVSSPVTHEAMKEKWIKLTRKLNAVDGGDKKAVQGWKRYWFTWRHRCSKKAENVHKIKTMSPGDLHRFLPLDELEVRVLQLHQKQKGSIPKVEYIKQDSESDIEHEQDEETHFPVKVQIKEIKTMRPTTDFNSKINSIEPSTPPPPQWALDLEDRRIAAEERMADALETIANTMRTQEERRSMLDERIADALTAIAGTLQEINSSSQHRNSMNHMPTQSDQENAMKDVIFL
;
A
#
# COMPACT_ATOMS: atom_id res chain seq x y z
N MET A 1 -19.61 23.00 -19.33
CA MET A 1 -19.28 21.89 -18.39
C MET A 1 -19.97 22.20 -17.08
N ALA A 2 -20.66 21.23 -16.46
CA ALA A 2 -21.31 21.46 -15.17
C ALA A 2 -20.24 21.61 -14.06
N PRO A 3 -20.41 22.53 -13.08
CA PRO A 3 -19.48 22.69 -11.97
C PRO A 3 -19.26 21.37 -11.21
N PRO A 4 -18.06 21.09 -10.68
CA PRO A 4 -17.81 19.93 -9.84
C PRO A 4 -18.79 19.96 -8.66
N LYS A 5 -19.59 18.91 -8.49
CA LYS A 5 -20.54 18.84 -7.39
C LYS A 5 -19.78 18.73 -6.08
N LYS A 6 -19.93 19.76 -5.24
CA LYS A 6 -19.32 19.82 -3.91
C LYS A 6 -20.07 18.87 -2.96
N ILE A 7 -19.34 18.24 -2.05
CA ILE A 7 -19.94 17.44 -0.99
C ILE A 7 -20.55 18.40 0.02
N VAL A 8 -21.84 18.23 0.29
CA VAL A 8 -22.61 19.15 1.12
C VAL A 8 -22.45 18.78 2.60
N LYS A 9 -22.53 19.77 3.51
CA LYS A 9 -22.40 19.56 4.96
C LYS A 9 -23.31 18.44 5.50
N ARG A 10 -24.54 18.35 4.98
CA ARG A 10 -25.48 17.28 5.35
C ARG A 10 -24.96 15.86 5.03
N GLN A 11 -24.22 15.69 3.94
CA GLN A 11 -23.61 14.40 3.60
C GLN A 11 -22.45 14.07 4.56
N GLN A 12 -21.69 15.09 5.00
CA GLN A 12 -20.63 14.93 5.99
C GLN A 12 -21.18 14.52 7.36
N GLU A 13 -22.28 15.14 7.81
CA GLU A 13 -22.99 14.76 9.05
C GLU A 13 -23.42 13.29 9.03
N ILE A 14 -24.16 12.89 7.98
CA ILE A 14 -24.63 11.50 7.81
C ILE A 14 -23.45 10.51 7.78
N MET A 15 -22.34 10.90 7.17
CA MET A 15 -21.13 10.09 7.12
C MET A 15 -20.54 9.89 8.52
N ILE A 16 -20.36 10.97 9.29
CA ILE A 16 -19.81 10.89 10.64
C ILE A 16 -20.73 10.08 11.56
N ASP A 17 -22.03 10.38 11.60
CA ASP A 17 -22.99 9.67 12.46
C ASP A 17 -22.97 8.16 12.22
N PHE A 18 -22.85 7.75 10.96
CA PHE A 18 -22.79 6.34 10.60
C PHE A 18 -21.45 5.69 11.00
N LEU A 19 -20.35 6.43 10.87
CA LEU A 19 -19.00 5.96 11.21
C LEU A 19 -18.78 5.89 12.72
N GLU A 20 -19.40 6.76 13.51
CA GLU A 20 -19.43 6.68 14.98
C GLU A 20 -20.12 5.40 15.45
N GLN A 21 -21.20 5.00 14.80
CA GLN A 21 -21.88 3.72 15.08
C GLN A 21 -21.06 2.51 14.58
N ASN A 22 -20.10 2.71 13.69
CA ASN A 22 -19.33 1.65 13.03
C ASN A 22 -17.82 1.97 13.05
N ILE A 23 -17.26 2.13 14.25
CA ILE A 23 -15.88 2.58 14.48
C ILE A 23 -14.84 1.74 13.71
N GLU A 24 -15.06 0.44 13.57
CA GLU A 24 -14.19 -0.48 12.81
C GLU A 24 -14.02 -0.03 11.35
N MET A 25 -15.09 0.49 10.77
CA MET A 25 -15.14 0.98 9.39
C MET A 25 -14.35 2.29 9.25
N ALA A 26 -14.39 3.15 10.26
CA ALA A 26 -13.70 4.44 10.28
C ALA A 26 -12.18 4.30 10.37
N LYS A 27 -11.69 3.26 11.07
CA LYS A 27 -10.26 3.03 11.32
C LYS A 27 -9.51 2.42 10.14
N GLY A 28 -10.21 1.80 9.18
CA GLY A 28 -9.58 1.15 8.03
C GLY A 28 -8.66 -0.01 8.41
N ILE A 29 -8.89 -0.64 9.57
CA ILE A 29 -8.07 -1.76 10.05
C ILE A 29 -8.23 -2.93 9.06
N PRO A 30 -7.12 -3.53 8.57
CA PRO A 30 -7.20 -4.70 7.72
C PRO A 30 -7.91 -5.81 8.49
N VAL A 31 -9.06 -6.19 7.96
CA VAL A 31 -9.93 -7.16 8.61
C VAL A 31 -9.32 -8.56 8.41
N SER A 32 -8.91 -9.20 9.50
CA SER A 32 -8.19 -10.49 9.45
C SER A 32 -9.06 -11.69 9.05
N SER A 33 -10.38 -11.54 8.97
CA SER A 33 -11.31 -12.61 8.61
C SER A 33 -12.14 -12.27 7.37
N PRO A 34 -12.36 -13.22 6.43
CA PRO A 34 -13.17 -12.99 5.24
C PRO A 34 -14.61 -12.57 5.55
N VAL A 35 -15.22 -13.12 6.60
CA VAL A 35 -16.61 -12.87 7.01
C VAL A 35 -16.82 -11.41 7.42
N THR A 36 -15.85 -10.85 8.12
CA THR A 36 -15.92 -9.46 8.59
C THR A 36 -15.60 -8.45 7.47
N HIS A 37 -14.87 -8.86 6.43
CA HIS A 37 -14.65 -8.04 5.23
C HIS A 37 -15.96 -7.85 4.43
N GLU A 38 -16.75 -8.91 4.29
CA GLU A 38 -18.05 -8.84 3.62
C GLU A 38 -19.05 -7.96 4.40
N ALA A 39 -19.16 -8.15 5.72
CA ALA A 39 -19.97 -7.28 6.56
C ALA A 39 -19.57 -5.79 6.47
N MET A 40 -18.27 -5.50 6.40
CA MET A 40 -17.78 -4.13 6.22
C MET A 40 -18.13 -3.57 4.84
N LYS A 41 -18.05 -4.39 3.79
CA LYS A 41 -18.46 -4.01 2.42
C LYS A 41 -19.95 -3.66 2.40
N GLU A 42 -20.80 -4.44 3.05
CA GLU A 42 -22.24 -4.15 3.17
C GLU A 42 -22.53 -2.84 3.90
N LYS A 43 -21.83 -2.57 5.01
CA LYS A 43 -21.95 -1.30 5.75
C LYS A 43 -21.59 -0.10 4.87
N TRP A 44 -20.53 -0.19 4.09
CA TRP A 44 -20.14 0.86 3.13
C TRP A 44 -21.16 1.04 2.01
N ILE A 45 -21.77 -0.04 1.52
CA ILE A 45 -22.86 0.02 0.53
C ILE A 45 -24.07 0.74 1.14
N LYS A 46 -24.46 0.39 2.36
CA LYS A 46 -25.58 1.03 3.09
C LYS A 46 -25.33 2.53 3.28
N LEU A 47 -24.12 2.91 3.70
CA LEU A 47 -23.73 4.31 3.85
C LEU A 47 -23.80 5.05 2.50
N THR A 48 -23.27 4.46 1.45
CA THR A 48 -23.28 5.06 0.09
C THR A 48 -24.70 5.35 -0.38
N ARG A 49 -25.65 4.44 -0.15
CA ARG A 49 -27.07 4.67 -0.47
C ARG A 49 -27.63 5.87 0.30
N LYS A 50 -27.34 5.97 1.61
CA LYS A 50 -27.79 7.11 2.44
C LYS A 50 -27.23 8.44 1.94
N LEU A 51 -25.95 8.49 1.58
CA LEU A 51 -25.28 9.71 1.12
C LEU A 51 -25.78 10.14 -0.27
N ASN A 52 -25.98 9.20 -1.17
CA ASN A 52 -26.48 9.47 -2.53
C ASN A 52 -27.97 9.84 -2.57
N ALA A 53 -28.72 9.56 -1.50
CA ALA A 53 -30.12 9.94 -1.34
C ALA A 53 -30.29 11.40 -0.88
N VAL A 54 -29.21 12.10 -0.50
CA VAL A 54 -29.26 13.50 -0.13
C VAL A 54 -29.40 14.36 -1.39
N ASP A 55 -30.46 15.16 -1.46
CA ASP A 55 -30.69 16.10 -2.55
C ASP A 55 -29.64 17.21 -2.57
N GLY A 56 -29.27 17.66 -3.78
CA GLY A 56 -28.22 18.66 -3.98
C GLY A 56 -26.80 18.18 -3.67
N GLY A 57 -26.64 16.94 -3.19
CA GLY A 57 -25.35 16.34 -2.87
C GLY A 57 -24.60 15.74 -4.06
N ASP A 58 -23.30 15.49 -3.86
CA ASP A 58 -22.54 14.71 -4.82
C ASP A 58 -22.89 13.22 -4.73
N LYS A 59 -22.89 12.52 -5.87
CA LYS A 59 -23.25 11.10 -5.96
C LYS A 59 -22.00 10.31 -6.34
N LYS A 60 -21.48 9.54 -5.41
CA LYS A 60 -20.28 8.72 -5.61
C LYS A 60 -20.58 7.24 -5.47
N ALA A 61 -19.75 6.42 -6.11
CA ALA A 61 -19.67 5.00 -5.84
C ALA A 61 -19.06 4.75 -4.45
N VAL A 62 -19.21 3.52 -3.95
CA VAL A 62 -18.70 3.11 -2.64
C VAL A 62 -17.21 3.44 -2.46
N GLN A 63 -16.39 3.15 -3.48
CA GLN A 63 -14.95 3.44 -3.45
C GLN A 63 -14.67 4.95 -3.43
N GLY A 64 -15.50 5.75 -4.09
CA GLY A 64 -15.38 7.21 -4.09
C GLY A 64 -15.63 7.80 -2.70
N TRP A 65 -16.65 7.29 -1.99
CA TRP A 65 -16.92 7.70 -0.60
C TRP A 65 -15.85 7.24 0.38
N LYS A 66 -15.31 6.02 0.21
CA LYS A 66 -14.14 5.57 0.98
C LYS A 66 -12.95 6.50 0.80
N ARG A 67 -12.58 6.78 -0.46
CA ARG A 67 -11.47 7.68 -0.78
C ARG A 67 -11.69 9.06 -0.17
N TYR A 68 -12.88 9.62 -0.34
CA TYR A 68 -13.25 10.90 0.26
C TYR A 68 -13.06 10.90 1.78
N TRP A 69 -13.58 9.89 2.47
CA TRP A 69 -13.44 9.75 3.92
C TRP A 69 -11.97 9.80 4.35
N PHE A 70 -11.10 9.00 3.74
CA PHE A 70 -9.67 8.97 4.10
C PHE A 70 -8.98 10.30 3.81
N THR A 71 -9.26 10.93 2.66
CA THR A 71 -8.71 12.24 2.32
C THR A 71 -9.19 13.32 3.28
N TRP A 72 -10.49 13.39 3.56
CA TRP A 72 -11.08 14.40 4.44
C TRP A 72 -10.54 14.27 5.86
N ARG A 73 -10.48 13.05 6.36
CA ARG A 73 -9.86 12.72 7.64
C ARG A 73 -8.39 13.14 7.72
N HIS A 74 -7.59 12.87 6.69
CA HIS A 74 -6.19 13.31 6.64
C HIS A 74 -6.09 14.84 6.70
N ARG A 75 -6.96 15.56 5.97
CA ARG A 75 -7.04 17.03 6.03
C ARG A 75 -7.38 17.52 7.44
N CYS A 76 -8.35 16.89 8.12
CA CYS A 76 -8.70 17.23 9.50
C CYS A 76 -7.50 17.05 10.45
N SER A 77 -6.75 15.94 10.31
CA SER A 77 -5.53 15.71 11.10
C SER A 77 -4.46 16.77 10.85
N LYS A 78 -4.23 17.14 9.58
CA LYS A 78 -3.28 18.21 9.23
C LYS A 78 -3.68 19.57 9.76
N LYS A 79 -4.97 19.90 9.71
CA LYS A 79 -5.51 21.13 10.28
C LYS A 79 -5.31 21.18 11.80
N ALA A 80 -5.56 20.08 12.50
CA ALA A 80 -5.33 19.97 13.93
C ALA A 80 -3.85 20.10 14.31
N GLU A 81 -2.94 19.44 13.58
CA GLU A 81 -1.50 19.60 13.75
C GLU A 81 -1.07 21.06 13.59
N ASN A 82 -1.62 21.76 12.59
CA ASN A 82 -1.31 23.16 12.35
C ASN A 82 -1.81 24.07 13.49
N VAL A 83 -3.05 23.83 13.94
CA VAL A 83 -3.64 24.51 15.12
C VAL A 83 -2.75 24.32 16.36
N HIS A 84 -2.25 23.10 16.61
CA HIS A 84 -1.34 22.84 17.71
C HIS A 84 0.00 23.57 17.56
N LYS A 85 0.60 23.57 16.37
CA LYS A 85 1.87 24.24 16.10
C LYS A 85 1.78 25.75 16.31
N ILE A 86 0.73 26.39 15.80
CA ILE A 86 0.49 27.82 15.98
C ILE A 86 0.31 28.15 17.47
N LYS A 87 -0.39 27.30 18.23
CA LYS A 87 -0.55 27.50 19.68
C LYS A 87 0.78 27.40 20.45
N THR A 88 1.74 26.62 19.95
CA THR A 88 3.06 26.46 20.59
C THR A 88 4.11 27.46 20.11
N MET A 89 3.93 28.08 18.93
CA MET A 89 4.84 29.08 18.39
C MET A 89 4.40 30.50 18.76
N SER A 90 5.38 31.41 18.77
CA SER A 90 5.33 32.77 19.32
C SER A 90 4.01 33.54 19.10
N PRO A 91 3.49 34.30 20.08
CA PRO A 91 2.21 35.04 20.05
C PRO A 91 2.01 36.07 18.92
N GLY A 92 2.98 36.25 18.03
CA GLY A 92 2.93 37.26 16.96
C GLY A 92 2.31 36.79 15.64
N ASP A 93 2.13 35.49 15.42
CA ASP A 93 1.73 34.93 14.11
C ASP A 93 0.31 34.33 14.11
N LEU A 94 -0.58 34.89 14.93
CA LEU A 94 -1.96 34.40 15.11
C LEU A 94 -2.89 34.64 13.92
N HIS A 95 -2.46 35.38 12.88
CA HIS A 95 -3.34 35.83 11.80
C HIS A 95 -3.83 34.72 10.84
N ARG A 96 -3.29 33.50 10.94
CA ARG A 96 -3.66 32.35 10.09
C ARG A 96 -4.36 31.22 10.84
N PHE A 97 -4.93 31.51 11.99
CA PHE A 97 -5.67 30.51 12.75
C PHE A 97 -7.02 30.22 12.10
N LEU A 98 -7.20 29.01 11.56
CA LEU A 98 -8.50 28.50 11.14
C LEU A 98 -9.03 27.54 12.21
N PRO A 99 -10.07 27.93 12.96
CA PRO A 99 -10.71 27.05 13.94
C PRO A 99 -11.14 25.73 13.29
N LEU A 100 -11.05 24.64 14.06
CA LEU A 100 -11.60 23.35 13.64
C LEU A 100 -13.12 23.43 13.68
N ASP A 101 -13.76 23.00 12.60
CA ASP A 101 -15.20 22.85 12.54
C ASP A 101 -15.66 21.68 13.43
N GLU A 102 -16.92 21.71 13.88
CA GLU A 102 -17.47 20.71 14.79
C GLU A 102 -17.38 19.29 14.20
N LEU A 103 -17.63 19.16 12.90
CA LEU A 103 -17.50 17.89 12.20
C LEU A 103 -16.04 17.41 12.14
N GLU A 104 -15.08 18.33 11.94
CA GLU A 104 -13.66 18.00 11.93
C GLU A 104 -13.19 17.50 13.31
N VAL A 105 -13.68 18.11 14.39
CA VAL A 105 -13.43 17.66 15.76
C VAL A 105 -13.94 16.23 15.97
N ARG A 106 -15.17 15.92 15.54
CA ARG A 106 -15.73 14.56 15.62
C ARG A 106 -14.90 13.54 14.82
N VAL A 107 -14.43 13.91 13.63
CA VAL A 107 -13.54 13.07 12.81
C VAL A 107 -12.23 12.74 13.53
N LEU A 108 -11.65 13.71 14.25
CA LEU A 108 -10.45 13.51 15.03
C LEU A 108 -10.67 12.59 16.23
N GLN A 109 -11.79 12.76 16.94
CA GLN A 109 -12.18 11.92 18.08
C GLN A 109 -12.36 10.44 17.67
N LEU A 110 -12.95 10.19 16.50
CA LEU A 110 -13.10 8.84 15.95
C LEU A 110 -11.77 8.10 15.76
N HIS A 111 -10.66 8.85 15.58
CA HIS A 111 -9.35 8.27 15.38
C HIS A 111 -8.52 8.15 16.64
N GLN A 112 -8.65 9.12 17.55
CA GLN A 112 -7.75 9.25 18.67
C GLN A 112 -7.87 7.99 19.53
N LYS A 113 -6.82 7.18 19.47
CA LYS A 113 -6.65 5.95 20.24
C LYS A 113 -6.95 6.29 21.70
N GLN A 114 -7.78 5.50 22.38
CA GLN A 114 -8.00 5.57 23.83
C GLN A 114 -6.69 5.32 24.61
N LYS A 115 -5.73 6.22 24.52
CA LYS A 115 -4.51 6.26 25.30
C LYS A 115 -4.24 7.71 25.66
N GLY A 116 -4.71 8.09 26.84
CA GLY A 116 -4.17 9.18 27.65
C GLY A 116 -4.43 10.60 27.15
N SER A 117 -5.22 11.32 27.93
CA SER A 117 -5.30 12.78 27.98
C SER A 117 -5.93 13.49 26.76
N ILE A 118 -7.18 13.92 26.94
CA ILE A 118 -7.82 14.93 26.12
C ILE A 118 -7.24 16.29 26.56
N PRO A 119 -6.51 17.05 25.72
CA PRO A 119 -6.42 18.48 25.95
C PRO A 119 -7.82 19.03 25.71
N LYS A 120 -8.42 19.62 26.75
CA LYS A 120 -9.71 20.28 26.70
C LYS A 120 -9.70 21.30 25.54
N VAL A 121 -10.28 20.92 24.41
CA VAL A 121 -10.49 21.82 23.27
C VAL A 121 -11.67 22.69 23.66
N GLU A 122 -11.38 23.90 24.12
CA GLU A 122 -12.40 24.91 24.38
C GLU A 122 -12.97 25.38 23.04
N TYR A 123 -14.27 25.11 22.86
CA TYR A 123 -15.08 25.68 21.80
C TYR A 123 -15.17 27.18 22.01
N ILE A 124 -14.68 27.97 21.06
CA ILE A 124 -15.07 29.37 20.94
C ILE A 124 -16.25 29.40 19.97
N LYS A 125 -17.47 29.49 20.50
CA LYS A 125 -18.64 29.83 19.71
C LYS A 125 -18.50 31.30 19.29
N GLN A 126 -18.13 31.54 18.04
CA GLN A 126 -18.36 32.85 17.42
C GLN A 126 -19.65 32.75 16.62
N ASP A 127 -20.70 33.32 17.19
CA ASP A 127 -21.88 33.75 16.44
C ASP A 127 -21.39 34.86 15.50
N SER A 128 -21.14 34.51 14.25
CA SER A 128 -20.86 35.47 13.18
C SER A 128 -21.30 34.85 11.86
N GLU A 129 -22.51 35.20 11.45
CA GLU A 129 -22.90 35.19 10.05
C GLU A 129 -21.94 36.11 9.28
N SER A 130 -21.05 35.53 8.51
CA SER A 130 -20.36 36.25 7.45
C SER A 130 -20.19 35.33 6.26
N ASP A 131 -20.92 35.64 5.20
CA ASP A 131 -20.60 35.29 3.82
C ASP A 131 -19.15 35.66 3.54
N ILE A 132 -18.32 34.67 3.18
CA ILE A 132 -17.02 34.90 2.58
C ILE A 132 -16.88 33.96 1.37
N GLU A 133 -16.90 34.60 0.21
CA GLU A 133 -16.53 34.05 -1.09
C GLU A 133 -15.00 33.89 -1.22
N HIS A 134 -14.59 33.01 -2.15
CA HIS A 134 -13.22 32.76 -2.67
C HIS A 134 -12.25 31.98 -1.76
N GLU A 135 -11.50 30.99 -2.24
CA GLU A 135 -10.70 30.94 -3.47
C GLU A 135 -10.80 29.62 -4.27
N GLN A 136 -10.46 29.75 -5.56
CA GLN A 136 -10.45 28.74 -6.61
C GLN A 136 -9.31 27.72 -6.46
N ASP A 137 -9.60 26.49 -6.92
CA ASP A 137 -8.64 25.42 -7.17
C ASP A 137 -7.72 25.78 -8.37
N GLU A 138 -6.40 25.75 -8.14
CA GLU A 138 -5.38 25.52 -9.18
C GLU A 138 -4.92 24.06 -9.02
N GLU A 139 -5.60 23.16 -9.73
CA GLU A 139 -5.24 21.75 -9.84
C GLU A 139 -4.08 21.63 -10.84
N THR A 140 -2.83 21.64 -10.35
CA THR A 140 -1.67 21.41 -11.20
C THR A 140 -1.60 19.93 -11.62
N HIS A 141 -2.11 19.63 -12.82
CA HIS A 141 -1.88 18.38 -13.52
C HIS A 141 -0.38 18.25 -13.86
N PHE A 142 0.36 17.38 -13.16
CA PHE A 142 1.67 16.92 -13.61
C PHE A 142 1.53 15.62 -14.41
N PRO A 143 1.75 15.63 -15.75
CA PRO A 143 2.09 14.41 -16.46
C PRO A 143 3.57 14.14 -16.23
N VAL A 144 3.91 13.33 -15.22
CA VAL A 144 5.28 12.85 -15.03
C VAL A 144 5.57 11.80 -16.12
N LYS A 145 6.05 12.26 -17.26
CA LYS A 145 6.71 11.44 -18.27
C LYS A 145 8.17 11.30 -17.84
N VAL A 146 8.49 10.21 -17.15
CA VAL A 146 9.88 9.89 -16.76
C VAL A 146 10.65 9.54 -18.04
N GLN A 147 11.33 10.52 -18.62
CA GLN A 147 12.46 10.27 -19.51
C GLN A 147 13.71 10.14 -18.63
N ILE A 148 14.16 8.92 -18.44
CA ILE A 148 15.48 8.60 -17.89
C ILE A 148 16.50 9.10 -18.92
N LYS A 149 17.11 10.25 -18.67
CA LYS A 149 18.36 10.63 -19.33
C LYS A 149 19.49 10.23 -18.39
N GLU A 150 20.31 9.29 -18.85
CA GLU A 150 21.54 8.86 -18.19
C GLU A 150 22.41 10.08 -17.87
N ILE A 151 22.60 10.33 -16.57
CA ILE A 151 23.59 11.29 -16.09
C ILE A 151 24.94 10.59 -16.21
N LYS A 152 25.71 10.98 -17.23
CA LYS A 152 27.13 10.63 -17.36
C LYS A 152 27.88 11.11 -16.12
N THR A 153 28.31 10.16 -15.30
CA THR A 153 29.30 10.33 -14.24
C THR A 153 30.61 10.85 -14.84
N MET A 154 30.84 12.16 -14.80
CA MET A 154 32.16 12.73 -15.01
C MET A 154 32.97 12.56 -13.73
N ARG A 155 33.96 11.67 -13.77
CA ARG A 155 35.05 11.62 -12.79
C ARG A 155 35.95 12.85 -13.01
N PRO A 156 36.28 13.64 -11.97
CA PRO A 156 37.42 14.52 -12.02
C PRO A 156 38.64 13.74 -11.52
N THR A 157 39.49 13.31 -12.45
CA THR A 157 40.90 13.06 -12.19
C THR A 157 41.63 14.39 -12.20
N THR A 158 42.28 14.76 -11.10
CA THR A 158 43.50 15.57 -11.13
C THR A 158 44.30 15.28 -9.86
N ASP A 159 45.37 14.52 -10.02
CA ASP A 159 46.58 14.71 -9.23
C ASP A 159 47.03 16.16 -9.40
N PHE A 160 47.12 16.92 -8.31
CA PHE A 160 47.98 18.09 -8.28
C PHE A 160 48.61 18.25 -6.90
N ASN A 161 49.88 17.86 -6.87
CA ASN A 161 50.84 18.12 -5.83
C ASN A 161 51.13 19.63 -5.78
N SER A 162 50.75 20.30 -4.69
CA SER A 162 51.32 21.60 -4.33
C SER A 162 51.19 21.85 -2.83
N LYS A 163 52.29 21.56 -2.12
CA LYS A 163 52.78 22.37 -1.00
C LYS A 163 52.57 23.86 -1.34
N ILE A 164 51.95 24.63 -0.45
CA ILE A 164 52.32 26.01 -0.05
C ILE A 164 51.18 26.63 0.78
N ASN A 165 51.56 26.99 2.01
CA ASN A 165 51.05 28.03 2.91
C ASN A 165 49.61 27.99 3.44
N SER A 166 49.57 27.57 4.71
CA SER A 166 48.62 27.93 5.76
C SER A 166 48.29 29.43 5.76
N ILE A 167 47.10 29.77 5.26
CA ILE A 167 46.28 30.90 5.71
C ILE A 167 44.85 30.36 5.63
N GLU A 168 44.34 29.76 6.72
CA GLU A 168 42.93 29.38 6.83
C GLU A 168 42.07 30.66 6.91
N PRO A 169 41.20 30.95 5.93
CA PRO A 169 40.11 31.88 6.17
C PRO A 169 39.13 31.16 7.11
N SER A 170 39.04 31.63 8.36
CA SER A 170 38.02 31.23 9.33
C SER A 170 36.64 31.42 8.70
N THR A 171 36.07 30.34 8.19
CA THR A 171 34.72 30.33 7.66
C THR A 171 33.77 30.28 8.86
N PRO A 172 32.79 31.19 8.94
CA PRO A 172 31.83 31.17 10.04
C PRO A 172 31.09 29.83 10.02
N PRO A 173 30.83 29.21 11.19
CA PRO A 173 30.15 27.93 11.25
C PRO A 173 28.78 28.02 10.56
N PRO A 174 28.34 26.94 9.89
CA PRO A 174 27.07 26.94 9.20
C PRO A 174 25.93 27.27 10.18
N PRO A 175 24.97 28.10 9.75
CA PRO A 175 23.84 28.48 10.60
C PRO A 175 22.99 27.23 10.92
N GLN A 176 22.36 27.22 12.10
CA GLN A 176 21.60 26.07 12.62
C GLN A 176 20.53 25.52 11.65
N TRP A 177 19.88 26.39 10.86
CA TRP A 177 18.89 25.95 9.87
C TRP A 177 19.48 25.07 8.77
N ALA A 178 20.77 25.22 8.45
CA ALA A 178 21.45 24.40 7.46
C ALA A 178 21.70 22.99 8.00
N LEU A 179 22.02 22.88 9.30
CA LEU A 179 22.12 21.59 9.98
C LEU A 179 20.76 20.91 10.10
N ASP A 180 19.71 21.65 10.48
CA ASP A 180 18.33 21.12 10.55
C ASP A 180 17.82 20.61 9.20
N LEU A 181 18.20 21.26 8.10
CA LEU A 181 17.87 20.79 6.75
C LEU A 181 18.61 19.50 6.41
N GLU A 182 19.89 19.38 6.80
CA GLU A 182 20.66 18.17 6.61
C GLU A 182 20.09 17.02 7.45
N ASP A 183 19.71 17.27 8.71
CA ASP A 183 19.07 16.26 9.56
C ASP A 183 17.74 15.78 8.97
N ARG A 184 16.94 16.69 8.40
CA ARG A 184 15.70 16.30 7.70
C ARG A 184 15.98 15.51 6.43
N ARG A 185 17.06 15.83 5.71
CA ARG A 185 17.53 15.11 4.52
C ARG A 185 17.92 13.68 4.92
N ILE A 186 18.78 13.54 5.93
CA ILE A 186 19.22 12.25 6.49
C ILE A 186 18.01 11.43 6.95
N ALA A 187 17.09 11.99 7.73
CA ALA A 187 15.90 11.29 8.20
C ALA A 187 14.92 10.90 7.07
N ALA A 188 14.96 11.57 5.91
CA ALA A 188 14.21 11.16 4.73
C ALA A 188 14.91 10.01 4.00
N GLU A 189 16.24 10.06 3.89
CA GLU A 189 17.05 8.99 3.30
C GLU A 189 16.97 7.70 4.12
N GLU A 190 17.02 7.77 5.45
CA GLU A 190 16.85 6.61 6.34
C GLU A 190 15.49 5.93 6.13
N ARG A 191 14.40 6.71 6.08
CA ARG A 191 13.05 6.17 5.81
C ARG A 191 12.96 5.51 4.44
N MET A 192 13.67 6.03 3.44
CA MET A 192 13.74 5.42 2.12
C MET A 192 14.53 4.11 2.16
N ALA A 193 15.64 4.07 2.89
CA ALA A 193 16.44 2.86 3.09
C ALA A 193 15.63 1.77 3.80
N ASP A 194 14.92 2.09 4.89
CA ASP A 194 14.05 1.15 5.61
C ASP A 194 12.93 0.58 4.71
N ALA A 195 12.35 1.44 3.86
CA ALA A 195 11.32 1.02 2.92
C ALA A 195 11.90 0.06 1.85
N LEU A 196 13.09 0.35 1.33
CA LEU A 196 13.78 -0.52 0.37
C LEU A 196 14.19 -1.85 1.00
N GLU A 197 14.66 -1.85 2.25
CA GLU A 197 14.98 -3.08 2.98
C GLU A 197 13.72 -3.94 3.19
N THR A 198 12.61 -3.31 3.56
CA THR A 198 11.32 -4.01 3.68
C THR A 198 10.91 -4.66 2.36
N ILE A 199 11.01 -3.94 1.24
CA ILE A 199 10.71 -4.49 -0.10
C ILE A 199 11.65 -5.65 -0.43
N ALA A 200 12.96 -5.50 -0.22
CA ALA A 200 13.95 -6.54 -0.47
C ALA A 200 13.67 -7.81 0.35
N ASN A 201 13.31 -7.67 1.63
CA ASN A 201 12.93 -8.80 2.48
C ASN A 201 11.66 -9.48 1.98
N THR A 202 10.63 -8.73 1.57
CA THR A 202 9.41 -9.33 1.00
C THR A 202 9.69 -10.08 -0.30
N MET A 203 10.58 -9.56 -1.17
CA MET A 203 10.98 -10.23 -2.40
C MET A 203 11.76 -11.51 -2.10
N ARG A 204 12.68 -11.50 -1.13
CA ARG A 204 13.43 -12.69 -0.72
C ARG A 204 12.49 -13.80 -0.21
N THR A 205 11.53 -13.46 0.65
CA THR A 205 10.53 -14.42 1.15
C THR A 205 9.63 -14.93 0.02
N GLN A 206 9.28 -14.09 -0.96
CA GLN A 206 8.51 -14.53 -2.12
C GLN A 206 9.32 -15.52 -2.97
N GLU A 207 10.61 -15.27 -3.16
CA GLU A 207 11.51 -16.14 -3.91
C GLU A 207 11.71 -17.49 -3.22
N GLU A 208 11.91 -17.50 -1.89
CA GLU A 208 11.98 -18.74 -1.10
C GLU A 208 10.72 -19.60 -1.26
N ARG A 209 9.53 -18.97 -1.29
CA ARG A 209 8.26 -19.69 -1.53
C ARG A 209 8.18 -20.26 -2.93
N ARG A 210 8.67 -19.54 -3.95
CA ARG A 210 8.71 -20.04 -5.33
C ARG A 210 9.66 -21.22 -5.44
N SER A 211 10.85 -21.10 -4.88
CA SER A 211 11.83 -22.18 -4.82
C SER A 211 11.28 -23.46 -4.17
N MET A 212 10.58 -23.34 -3.03
CA MET A 212 9.93 -24.51 -2.39
C MET A 212 8.84 -25.16 -3.25
N LEU A 213 8.11 -24.37 -4.06
CA LEU A 213 7.10 -24.92 -4.97
C LEU A 213 7.76 -25.65 -6.13
N ASP A 214 8.82 -25.09 -6.70
CA ASP A 214 9.56 -25.70 -7.80
C ASP A 214 10.20 -27.04 -7.36
N GLU A 215 10.76 -27.10 -6.15
CA GLU A 215 11.27 -28.34 -5.55
C GLU A 215 10.18 -29.40 -5.40
N ARG A 216 9.00 -29.04 -4.86
CA ARG A 216 7.87 -29.98 -4.73
C ARG A 216 7.35 -30.47 -6.06
N ILE A 217 7.33 -29.60 -7.09
CA ILE A 217 6.93 -29.98 -8.44
C ILE A 217 7.96 -30.95 -9.02
N ALA A 218 9.26 -30.70 -8.85
CA ALA A 218 10.32 -31.59 -9.29
C ALA A 218 10.23 -32.97 -8.62
N ASP A 219 9.99 -33.01 -7.30
CA ASP A 219 9.79 -34.25 -6.54
C ASP A 219 8.55 -35.02 -7.03
N ALA A 220 7.44 -34.33 -7.23
CA ALA A 220 6.21 -34.95 -7.73
C ALA A 220 6.39 -35.52 -9.13
N LEU A 221 7.06 -34.79 -10.04
CA LEU A 221 7.37 -35.27 -11.38
C LEU A 221 8.32 -36.47 -11.35
N THR A 222 9.31 -36.46 -10.46
CA THR A 222 10.23 -37.58 -10.26
C THR A 222 9.50 -38.82 -9.76
N ALA A 223 8.59 -38.67 -8.79
CA ALA A 223 7.76 -39.76 -8.29
C ALA A 223 6.85 -40.34 -9.38
N ILE A 224 6.17 -39.48 -10.15
CA ILE A 224 5.32 -39.92 -11.28
C ILE A 224 6.15 -40.67 -12.31
N ALA A 225 7.32 -40.14 -12.70
CA ALA A 225 8.21 -40.81 -13.64
C ALA A 225 8.65 -42.20 -13.15
N GLY A 226 8.96 -42.33 -11.86
CA GLY A 226 9.26 -43.61 -11.22
C GLY A 226 8.10 -44.62 -11.34
N THR A 227 6.87 -44.19 -11.00
CA THR A 227 5.69 -45.07 -11.12
C THR A 227 5.41 -45.49 -12.57
N LEU A 228 5.61 -44.60 -13.55
CA LEU A 228 5.44 -44.92 -14.96
C LEU A 228 6.47 -45.94 -15.45
N GLN A 229 7.72 -45.83 -15.01
CA GLN A 229 8.77 -46.79 -15.35
C GLN A 229 8.50 -48.18 -14.76
N GLU A 230 7.99 -48.24 -13.53
CA GLU A 230 7.55 -49.49 -12.89
C GLU A 230 6.40 -50.15 -13.66
N ILE A 231 5.36 -49.37 -14.01
CA ILE A 231 4.24 -49.86 -14.82
C ILE A 231 4.72 -50.39 -16.17
N ASN A 232 5.58 -49.66 -16.87
CA ASN A 232 6.13 -50.07 -18.15
C ASN A 232 6.94 -51.38 -18.02
N SER A 233 7.80 -51.47 -17.00
CA SER A 233 8.61 -52.67 -16.73
C SER A 233 7.73 -53.89 -16.43
N SER A 234 6.68 -53.73 -15.63
CA SER A 234 5.73 -54.80 -15.31
C SER A 234 4.93 -55.28 -16.53
N SER A 235 4.58 -54.36 -17.44
CA SER A 235 3.90 -54.68 -18.70
C SER A 235 4.80 -55.48 -19.65
N GLN A 236 6.07 -55.11 -19.77
CA GLN A 236 7.05 -55.86 -20.56
C GLN A 236 7.30 -57.26 -19.99
N HIS A 237 7.39 -57.38 -18.66
CA HIS A 237 7.54 -58.68 -18.00
C HIS A 237 6.33 -59.60 -18.26
N ARG A 238 5.11 -59.07 -18.20
CA ARG A 238 3.88 -59.81 -18.53
C ARG A 238 3.84 -60.25 -19.99
N ASN A 239 4.24 -59.39 -20.92
CA ASN A 239 4.31 -59.77 -22.34
C ASN A 239 5.36 -60.87 -22.59
N SER A 240 6.48 -60.85 -21.88
CA SER A 240 7.52 -61.90 -21.99
C SER A 240 7.02 -63.26 -21.49
N MET A 241 6.25 -63.30 -20.38
CA MET A 241 5.65 -64.55 -19.89
C MET A 241 4.63 -65.16 -20.87
N ASN A 242 3.91 -64.34 -21.64
CA ASN A 242 2.93 -64.83 -22.62
C ASN A 242 3.58 -65.39 -23.90
N HIS A 243 4.88 -65.15 -24.13
CA HIS A 243 5.64 -65.67 -25.26
C HIS A 243 6.49 -66.90 -24.93
N MET A 244 6.31 -67.50 -23.75
CA MET A 244 6.82 -68.86 -23.52
C MET A 244 6.10 -69.82 -24.47
N PRO A 245 6.81 -70.48 -25.41
CA PRO A 245 6.19 -71.41 -26.34
C PRO A 245 5.54 -72.53 -25.54
N THR A 246 4.23 -72.65 -25.70
CA THR A 246 3.48 -73.77 -25.15
C THR A 246 4.03 -75.07 -25.74
N GLN A 247 4.24 -76.08 -24.89
CA GLN A 247 4.84 -77.37 -25.25
C GLN A 247 4.15 -78.06 -26.45
N SER A 248 2.89 -77.69 -26.73
CA SER A 248 2.12 -78.11 -27.91
C SER A 248 2.65 -77.61 -29.25
N ASP A 249 3.28 -76.43 -29.30
CA ASP A 249 3.82 -75.88 -30.55
C ASP A 249 5.16 -76.52 -30.92
N GLN A 250 5.89 -77.04 -29.92
CA GLN A 250 7.14 -77.77 -30.14
C GLN A 250 6.89 -79.17 -30.74
N GLU A 251 5.76 -79.81 -30.43
CA GLU A 251 5.38 -81.11 -31.01
C GLU A 251 4.90 -81.01 -32.47
N ASN A 252 4.35 -79.87 -32.89
CA ASN A 252 3.95 -79.67 -34.29
C ASN A 252 5.15 -79.36 -35.20
N ALA A 253 6.16 -78.63 -34.71
CA ALA A 253 7.37 -78.33 -35.47
C ALA A 253 8.25 -79.56 -35.77
N MET A 254 8.15 -80.64 -34.97
CA MET A 254 8.88 -81.89 -35.23
C MET A 254 8.22 -82.81 -36.27
N LYS A 255 6.93 -82.62 -36.59
CA LYS A 255 6.23 -83.48 -37.55
C LYS A 255 6.55 -83.13 -39.01
N ASP A 256 6.94 -81.90 -39.29
CA ASP A 256 7.25 -81.43 -40.66
C ASP A 256 8.68 -81.75 -41.13
N VAL A 257 9.53 -82.33 -40.29
CA VAL A 257 10.93 -82.66 -40.66
C VAL A 257 11.11 -84.10 -41.17
N ILE A 258 10.07 -84.95 -41.11
CA ILE A 258 10.20 -86.40 -41.43
C ILE A 258 9.77 -86.77 -42.87
N PHE A 259 9.29 -85.82 -43.68
CA PHE A 259 8.93 -86.11 -45.09
C PHE A 259 9.83 -85.34 -46.08
N LEU A 260 11.03 -85.86 -46.30
CA LEU A 260 11.87 -85.65 -47.49
C LEU A 260 12.93 -86.76 -47.53
#